data_AF-A0A7V1SL68-F1
#
_entry.id   AF-A0A7V1SL68-F1
#
_cell.length_a   1.000
_cell.length_b   1.000
_cell.length_c   1.000
_cell.angle_alpha   90.00
_cell.angle_beta   90.00
_cell.angle_gamma   90.00
#
_symmetry.space_group_name_H-M   'P 1'
#
loop_
_entity.id
_entity.type
_entity.pdbx_description
1 polymer ?
#
loop_
_entity_poly.entity_id
_entity_poly.type
_entity_poly.pdbx_seq_one_letter_code
_entity_poly.pdbx_strand_id
1 'polypeptide(L)'
;ESLGNPHLQALLKAFLDDAAFLQAYCKAPAAKSMHHVYLGGLLEHSLAVADLADDICRRYPELDRDLLVAGALLHDIGKVDELRYVRTFDYTDEGKLLGHIVMGVEMIDEKLRGLESFPRPLALLLKHLLLSHHGQYEYGSPKRPKTMEAVVLNFIDDLDAKINGVRTHIEKEPDSDSAWTSYHRLYDRYFFKPQSPAEPTDTPNEEQEREAVMAPAPPPRPAARPKNDKKPSFGFSLADQLKGKSLDLFAANPEKEEGDDR
;
A
#
# COMPACT_ATOMS: atom_id res chain seq x y z
N GLU A 1 17.76 5.38 -17.80
CA GLU A 1 18.59 6.52 -18.28
C GLU A 1 17.87 7.89 -18.20
N SER A 2 16.84 8.05 -17.34
CA SER A 2 16.07 9.31 -17.21
C SER A 2 16.36 10.14 -15.96
N LEU A 3 17.09 9.61 -14.97
CA LEU A 3 17.49 10.34 -13.77
C LEU A 3 18.59 11.35 -14.12
N GLY A 4 18.60 12.55 -13.55
CA GLY A 4 19.66 13.54 -13.71
C GLY A 4 20.77 13.48 -12.65
N ASN A 5 20.48 12.94 -11.45
CA ASN A 5 21.42 12.88 -10.33
C ASN A 5 22.41 11.71 -10.48
N PRO A 6 23.71 11.96 -10.69
CA PRO A 6 24.69 10.91 -10.96
C PRO A 6 24.94 9.98 -9.76
N HIS A 7 24.75 10.47 -8.52
CA HIS A 7 24.95 9.66 -7.33
C HIS A 7 23.84 8.62 -7.17
N LEU A 8 22.58 9.01 -7.39
CA LEU A 8 21.45 8.07 -7.37
C LEU A 8 21.52 7.07 -8.51
N GLN A 9 21.91 7.51 -9.71
CA GLN A 9 22.20 6.60 -10.82
C GLN A 9 23.27 5.57 -10.45
N ALA A 10 24.39 5.99 -9.86
CA ALA A 10 25.46 5.10 -9.45
C ALA A 10 25.00 4.08 -8.40
N LEU A 11 24.18 4.52 -7.44
CA LEU A 11 23.59 3.62 -6.43
C LEU A 11 22.66 2.59 -7.03
N LEU A 12 21.71 3.01 -7.88
CA LEU A 12 20.83 2.08 -8.58
C LEU A 12 21.63 1.11 -9.44
N LYS A 13 22.64 1.60 -10.17
CA LYS A 13 23.54 0.75 -10.95
C LYS A 13 24.28 -0.27 -10.07
N ALA A 14 24.73 0.10 -8.87
CA ALA A 14 25.40 -0.81 -7.95
C ALA A 14 24.50 -1.96 -7.44
N PHE A 15 23.18 -1.76 -7.42
CA PHE A 15 22.20 -2.83 -7.20
C PHE A 15 21.94 -3.64 -8.47
N LEU A 16 21.74 -2.99 -9.61
CA LEU A 16 21.43 -3.66 -10.88
C LEU A 16 22.61 -4.50 -11.42
N ASP A 17 23.85 -4.09 -11.18
CA ASP A 17 25.05 -4.82 -11.56
C ASP A 17 25.31 -6.03 -10.63
N ASP A 18 24.68 -6.09 -9.47
CA ASP A 18 24.76 -7.22 -8.57
C ASP A 18 23.81 -8.33 -9.03
N ALA A 19 24.35 -9.28 -9.79
CA ALA A 19 23.58 -10.36 -10.39
C ALA A 19 22.85 -11.23 -9.35
N ALA A 20 23.41 -11.42 -8.15
CA ALA A 20 22.79 -12.22 -7.10
C ALA A 20 21.58 -11.48 -6.52
N PHE A 21 21.75 -10.20 -6.17
CA PHE A 21 20.66 -9.34 -5.74
C PHE A 21 19.56 -9.25 -6.79
N LEU A 22 19.92 -8.92 -8.04
CA LEU A 22 18.94 -8.71 -9.11
C LEU A 22 18.12 -9.98 -9.37
N GLN A 23 18.75 -11.15 -9.38
CA GLN A 23 18.04 -12.41 -9.54
C GLN A 23 17.03 -12.64 -8.41
N ALA A 24 17.41 -12.32 -7.17
CA ALA A 24 16.53 -12.50 -6.02
C ALA A 24 15.41 -11.45 -6.00
N TYR A 25 15.71 -10.19 -6.33
CA TYR A 25 14.76 -9.10 -6.47
C TYR A 25 13.68 -9.39 -7.53
N CYS A 26 14.08 -9.93 -8.69
CA CYS A 26 13.16 -10.35 -9.75
C CYS A 26 12.27 -11.55 -9.37
N LYS A 27 12.57 -12.27 -8.29
CA LYS A 27 11.82 -13.45 -7.86
C LYS A 27 11.01 -13.21 -6.60
N ALA A 28 11.43 -12.30 -5.74
CA ALA A 28 10.78 -12.04 -4.46
C ALA A 28 9.30 -11.60 -4.65
N PRO A 29 8.38 -12.05 -3.77
CA PRO A 29 7.05 -11.47 -3.66
C PRO A 29 7.10 -10.13 -2.90
N ALA A 30 6.13 -9.23 -3.12
CA ALA A 30 6.09 -7.97 -2.38
C ALA A 30 5.44 -8.10 -0.99
N ALA A 31 4.62 -9.12 -0.76
CA ALA A 31 4.05 -9.37 0.56
C ALA A 31 3.75 -10.85 0.78
N LYS A 32 3.58 -11.23 2.04
CA LYS A 32 3.16 -12.59 2.41
C LYS A 32 1.69 -12.87 2.09
N SER A 33 0.80 -11.87 2.18
CA SER A 33 -0.65 -12.12 2.15
C SER A 33 -1.53 -10.97 1.64
N MET A 34 -0.96 -9.85 1.20
CA MET A 34 -1.71 -8.60 1.03
C MET A 34 -1.83 -8.16 -0.45
N HIS A 35 -0.69 -7.89 -1.07
CA HIS A 35 -0.55 -7.35 -2.41
C HIS A 35 0.66 -7.99 -3.08
N HIS A 36 0.60 -8.18 -4.40
CA HIS A 36 1.69 -8.75 -5.18
C HIS A 36 2.28 -10.04 -4.58
N VAL A 37 1.39 -10.91 -4.09
CA VAL A 37 1.71 -12.16 -3.38
C VAL A 37 2.01 -13.26 -4.39
N TYR A 38 3.03 -13.05 -5.23
CA TYR A 38 3.50 -13.98 -6.25
C TYR A 38 4.96 -13.69 -6.60
N LEU A 39 5.65 -14.66 -7.22
CA LEU A 39 7.06 -14.48 -7.60
C LEU A 39 7.20 -13.34 -8.63
N GLY A 40 8.15 -12.44 -8.37
CA GLY A 40 8.35 -11.22 -9.16
C GLY A 40 7.42 -10.07 -8.77
N GLY A 41 6.51 -10.28 -7.82
CA GLY A 41 5.61 -9.25 -7.33
C GLY A 41 6.33 -8.05 -6.72
N LEU A 42 7.50 -8.25 -6.08
CA LEU A 42 8.29 -7.15 -5.52
C LEU A 42 8.75 -6.18 -6.60
N LEU A 43 9.35 -6.69 -7.68
CA LEU A 43 9.80 -5.86 -8.80
C LEU A 43 8.63 -5.14 -9.47
N GLU A 44 7.51 -5.82 -9.70
CA GLU A 44 6.32 -5.22 -10.29
C GLU A 44 5.80 -4.06 -9.42
N HIS A 45 5.67 -4.28 -8.12
CA HIS A 45 5.25 -3.27 -7.15
C HIS A 45 6.20 -2.06 -7.16
N SER A 46 7.50 -2.28 -7.01
CA SER A 46 8.47 -1.18 -6.98
C SER A 46 8.53 -0.38 -8.29
N LEU A 47 8.29 -1.03 -9.44
CA LEU A 47 8.14 -0.33 -10.72
C LEU A 47 6.84 0.48 -10.78
N ALA A 48 5.71 -0.07 -10.34
CA ALA A 48 4.44 0.64 -10.30
C ALA A 48 4.50 1.89 -9.39
N VAL A 49 5.14 1.76 -8.21
CA VAL A 49 5.39 2.87 -7.30
C VAL A 49 6.33 3.91 -7.94
N ALA A 50 7.35 3.48 -8.67
CA ALA A 50 8.25 4.40 -9.38
C ALA A 50 7.55 5.16 -10.53
N ASP A 51 6.64 4.51 -11.25
CA ASP A 51 5.84 5.15 -12.29
C ASP A 51 4.85 6.16 -11.70
N LEU A 52 4.18 5.82 -10.59
CA LEU A 52 3.33 6.75 -9.85
C LEU A 52 4.13 7.95 -9.30
N ALA A 53 5.35 7.72 -8.82
CA ALA A 53 6.26 8.79 -8.40
C ALA A 53 6.56 9.75 -9.56
N ASP A 54 6.89 9.22 -10.74
CA ASP A 54 7.16 10.03 -11.93
C ASP A 54 5.93 10.87 -12.32
N ASP A 55 4.75 10.27 -12.34
CA ASP A 55 3.49 10.96 -12.66
C ASP A 55 3.19 12.10 -11.67
N ILE A 56 3.39 11.87 -10.37
CA ILE A 56 3.20 12.91 -9.34
C ILE A 56 4.21 14.04 -9.52
N CYS A 57 5.47 13.76 -9.81
CA CYS A 57 6.49 14.79 -10.04
C CYS A 57 6.18 15.68 -11.24
N ARG A 58 5.46 15.19 -12.27
CA ARG A 58 4.97 16.05 -13.36
C ARG A 58 3.94 17.07 -12.88
N ARG A 59 3.17 16.74 -11.84
CA ARG A 59 2.15 17.62 -11.26
C ARG A 59 2.72 18.59 -10.21
N TYR A 60 3.74 18.15 -9.47
CA TYR A 60 4.41 18.89 -8.40
C TYR A 60 5.91 19.01 -8.71
N PRO A 61 6.31 19.96 -9.59
CA PRO A 61 7.68 20.10 -10.07
C PRO A 61 8.69 20.51 -8.99
N GLU A 62 8.23 20.92 -7.81
CA GLU A 62 9.06 21.21 -6.64
C GLU A 62 9.61 19.96 -5.94
N LEU A 63 9.08 18.76 -6.25
CA LEU A 63 9.57 17.49 -5.70
C LEU A 63 10.91 17.11 -6.32
N ASP A 64 11.82 16.56 -5.51
CA ASP A 64 13.01 15.91 -6.05
C ASP A 64 12.63 14.57 -6.69
N ARG A 65 12.34 14.62 -7.99
CA ARG A 65 11.94 13.47 -8.80
C ARG A 65 12.94 12.33 -8.71
N ASP A 66 14.23 12.62 -8.79
CA ASP A 66 15.24 11.58 -8.85
C ASP A 66 15.36 10.85 -7.51
N LEU A 67 15.31 11.60 -6.41
CA LEU A 67 15.29 11.05 -5.07
C LEU A 67 14.03 10.20 -4.84
N LEU A 68 12.86 10.69 -5.25
CA LEU A 68 11.60 9.98 -5.08
C LEU A 68 11.55 8.68 -5.89
N VAL A 69 11.96 8.71 -7.16
CA VAL A 69 12.00 7.51 -8.03
C VAL A 69 13.04 6.51 -7.51
N ALA A 70 14.23 6.97 -7.09
CA ALA A 70 15.21 6.08 -6.49
C ALA A 70 14.70 5.47 -5.17
N GLY A 71 14.01 6.26 -4.34
CA GLY A 71 13.34 5.79 -3.15
C GLY A 71 12.27 4.74 -3.46
N ALA A 72 11.41 4.99 -4.45
CA ALA A 72 10.36 4.06 -4.89
C ALA A 72 10.94 2.72 -5.37
N LEU A 73 12.03 2.73 -6.13
CA LEU A 73 12.67 1.51 -6.59
C LEU A 73 13.39 0.74 -5.48
N LEU A 74 13.73 1.40 -4.37
CA LEU A 74 14.57 0.83 -3.31
C LEU A 74 13.84 0.62 -1.98
N HIS A 75 12.61 1.13 -1.81
CA HIS A 75 11.97 1.22 -0.50
C HIS A 75 11.81 -0.14 0.20
N ASP A 76 11.57 -1.18 -0.60
CA ASP A 76 11.20 -2.53 -0.17
C ASP A 76 12.28 -3.60 -0.44
N ILE A 77 13.50 -3.20 -0.81
CA ILE A 77 14.56 -4.14 -1.25
C ILE A 77 14.93 -5.17 -0.18
N GLY A 78 14.73 -4.85 1.10
CA GLY A 78 14.95 -5.81 2.20
C GLY A 78 14.04 -7.03 2.13
N LYS A 79 12.93 -6.99 1.37
CA LYS A 79 12.04 -8.13 1.16
C LYS A 79 12.71 -9.31 0.45
N VAL A 80 13.82 -9.04 -0.25
CA VAL A 80 14.68 -10.06 -0.88
C VAL A 80 15.17 -11.08 0.14
N ASP A 81 15.55 -10.60 1.34
CA ASP A 81 16.12 -11.42 2.41
C ASP A 81 15.14 -11.63 3.58
N GLU A 82 14.09 -10.82 3.70
CA GLU A 82 13.02 -10.98 4.70
C GLU A 82 12.16 -12.23 4.42
N LEU A 83 11.89 -12.52 3.15
CA LEU A 83 10.92 -13.53 2.74
C LEU A 83 11.58 -14.80 2.21
N ARG A 84 11.07 -15.94 2.67
CA ARG A 84 11.39 -17.29 2.18
C ARG A 84 10.24 -17.77 1.30
N TYR A 85 10.55 -18.19 0.07
CA TYR A 85 9.52 -18.50 -0.95
C TYR A 85 9.80 -19.76 -1.78
N VAL A 86 10.49 -20.77 -1.20
CA VAL A 86 10.85 -22.01 -1.91
C VAL A 86 9.64 -22.94 -2.17
N ARG A 87 8.77 -23.13 -1.16
CA ARG A 87 7.56 -23.98 -1.26
C ARG A 87 6.29 -23.25 -0.82
N THR A 88 6.44 -22.37 0.16
CA THR A 88 5.40 -21.49 0.70
C THR A 88 6.04 -20.16 1.05
N PHE A 89 5.26 -19.09 1.05
CA PHE A 89 5.73 -17.79 1.50
C PHE A 89 5.73 -17.74 3.04
N ASP A 90 6.92 -17.56 3.61
CA ASP A 90 7.12 -17.36 5.04
C ASP A 90 8.25 -16.35 5.27
N TYR A 91 8.52 -16.01 6.52
CA TYR A 91 9.62 -15.12 6.90
C TYR A 91 10.89 -15.90 7.22
N THR A 92 12.06 -15.32 6.93
CA THR A 92 13.36 -15.73 7.49
C THR A 92 13.46 -15.36 8.97
N ASP A 93 14.49 -15.84 9.66
CA ASP A 93 14.69 -15.48 11.07
C ASP A 93 15.05 -13.99 11.19
N GLU A 94 15.91 -13.50 10.29
CA GLU A 94 16.25 -12.10 10.11
C GLU A 94 15.01 -11.27 9.79
N GLY A 95 14.14 -11.74 8.89
CA GLY A 95 12.89 -11.07 8.56
C GLY A 95 11.94 -10.93 9.75
N LYS A 96 11.88 -11.94 10.64
CA LYS A 96 11.06 -11.87 11.86
C LYS A 96 11.66 -10.97 12.94
N LEU A 97 12.99 -10.89 13.02
CA LEU A 97 13.71 -10.17 14.08
C LEU A 97 13.95 -8.69 13.71
N LEU A 98 14.22 -8.40 12.43
CA LEU A 98 14.66 -7.08 11.95
C LEU A 98 13.61 -6.43 11.04
N GLY A 99 13.05 -7.21 10.10
CA GLY A 99 12.12 -6.72 9.08
C GLY A 99 12.80 -6.00 7.91
N HIS A 100 12.12 -5.97 6.75
CA HIS A 100 12.68 -5.47 5.49
C HIS A 100 13.12 -4.01 5.53
N ILE A 101 12.51 -3.15 6.35
CA ILE A 101 12.88 -1.73 6.41
C ILE A 101 14.31 -1.56 6.92
N VAL A 102 14.64 -2.22 8.04
CA VAL A 102 15.98 -2.15 8.64
C VAL A 102 16.98 -2.83 7.72
N MET A 103 16.65 -4.03 7.23
CA MET A 103 17.49 -4.79 6.31
C MET A 103 17.76 -4.00 5.01
N GLY A 104 16.76 -3.34 4.44
CA GLY A 104 16.91 -2.50 3.26
C GLY A 104 17.84 -1.31 3.50
N VAL A 105 17.77 -0.66 4.66
CA VAL A 105 18.73 0.40 5.03
C VAL A 105 20.16 -0.14 5.16
N GLU A 106 20.34 -1.33 5.72
CA GLU A 106 21.65 -2.00 5.79
C GLU A 106 22.21 -2.30 4.39
N MET A 107 21.37 -2.78 3.47
CA MET A 107 21.74 -3.01 2.07
C MET A 107 22.16 -1.71 1.37
N ILE A 108 21.42 -0.61 1.58
CA ILE A 108 21.81 0.72 1.10
C ILE A 108 23.18 1.10 1.66
N ASP A 109 23.40 0.95 2.97
CA ASP A 109 24.67 1.29 3.61
C ASP A 109 25.85 0.47 3.08
N GLU A 110 25.64 -0.81 2.77
CA GLU A 110 26.64 -1.63 2.13
C GLU A 110 27.01 -1.12 0.73
N LYS A 111 26.02 -0.82 -0.12
CA LYS A 111 26.30 -0.29 -1.45
C LYS A 111 26.95 1.09 -1.41
N LEU A 112 26.51 1.97 -0.50
CA LEU A 112 27.09 3.30 -0.33
C LEU A 112 28.57 3.26 0.07
N ARG A 113 29.01 2.27 0.87
CA ARG A 113 30.44 2.10 1.21
C ARG A 113 31.31 1.79 -0.01
N GLY A 114 30.74 1.21 -1.05
CA GLY A 114 31.43 0.93 -2.31
C GLY A 114 31.45 2.11 -3.30
N LEU A 115 30.72 3.19 -3.03
CA LEU A 115 30.62 4.36 -3.91
C LEU A 115 31.50 5.50 -3.39
N GLU A 116 32.37 6.01 -4.24
CA GLU A 116 33.24 7.12 -3.89
C GLU A 116 32.42 8.43 -3.78
N SER A 117 32.64 9.18 -2.69
CA SER A 117 32.09 10.53 -2.50
C SER A 117 30.56 10.66 -2.60
N PHE A 118 29.78 9.66 -2.16
CA PHE A 118 28.31 9.81 -2.11
C PHE A 118 27.91 10.91 -1.10
N PRO A 119 27.12 11.93 -1.48
CA PRO A 119 26.78 13.03 -0.59
C PRO A 119 26.00 12.56 0.65
N ARG A 120 26.57 12.80 1.84
CA ARG A 120 25.94 12.43 3.11
C ARG A 120 24.50 12.96 3.29
N PRO A 121 24.18 14.23 2.92
CA PRO A 121 22.80 14.71 3.01
C PRO A 121 21.83 13.93 2.12
N LEU A 122 22.24 13.56 0.91
CA LEU A 122 21.43 12.77 -0.02
C LEU A 122 21.18 11.35 0.52
N ALA A 123 22.21 10.72 1.09
CA ALA A 123 22.10 9.39 1.70
C ALA A 123 21.13 9.41 2.90
N LEU A 124 21.17 10.47 3.71
CA LEU A 124 20.25 10.67 4.82
C LEU A 124 18.79 10.76 4.34
N LEU A 125 18.53 11.54 3.29
CA LEU A 125 17.19 11.69 2.74
C LEU A 125 16.66 10.37 2.13
N LEU A 126 17.49 9.66 1.37
CA LEU A 126 17.12 8.36 0.81
C LEU A 126 16.79 7.34 1.91
N LYS A 127 17.63 7.23 2.95
CA LYS A 127 17.33 6.37 4.10
C LYS A 127 16.06 6.79 4.83
N HIS A 128 15.78 8.09 4.91
CA HIS A 128 14.54 8.58 5.51
C HIS A 128 13.31 8.17 4.69
N LEU A 129 13.40 8.10 3.35
CA LEU A 129 12.35 7.52 2.51
C LEU A 129 12.07 6.07 2.92
N LEU A 130 13.11 5.22 2.95
CA LEU A 130 12.99 3.82 3.37
C LEU A 130 12.43 3.70 4.81
N LEU A 131 12.96 4.45 5.76
CA LEU A 131 12.55 4.37 7.17
C LEU A 131 11.12 4.86 7.44
N SER A 132 10.49 5.55 6.49
CA SER A 132 9.20 6.20 6.71
C SER A 132 8.10 5.89 5.71
N HIS A 133 8.36 5.03 4.73
CA HIS A 133 7.39 4.74 3.66
C HIS A 133 6.11 4.06 4.17
N HIS A 134 6.15 3.29 5.27
CA HIS A 134 4.92 2.78 5.90
C HIS A 134 4.06 3.87 6.59
N GLY A 135 4.56 5.10 6.72
CA GLY A 135 3.77 6.27 7.15
C GLY A 135 3.52 6.41 8.65
N GLN A 136 3.00 5.36 9.29
CA GLN A 136 2.53 5.36 10.68
C GLN A 136 3.22 4.27 11.52
N TYR A 137 3.38 4.52 12.82
CA TYR A 137 3.99 3.56 13.74
C TYR A 137 3.15 2.28 13.85
N GLU A 138 1.82 2.43 13.79
CA GLU A 138 0.85 1.34 13.81
C GLU A 138 0.94 0.43 12.58
N TYR A 139 1.52 0.93 11.48
CA TYR A 139 1.80 0.15 10.27
C TYR A 139 3.24 -0.39 10.24
N GLY A 140 3.94 -0.34 11.38
CA GLY A 140 5.30 -0.84 11.52
C GLY A 140 6.39 0.11 11.01
N SER A 141 6.05 1.36 10.69
CA SER A 141 7.05 2.35 10.25
C SER A 141 7.98 2.76 11.39
N PRO A 142 9.32 2.67 11.26
CA PRO A 142 10.25 3.17 12.27
C PRO A 142 10.15 4.68 12.51
N LYS A 143 9.80 5.45 11.47
CA LYS A 143 9.59 6.90 11.52
C LYS A 143 8.39 7.31 10.68
N ARG A 144 7.76 8.43 11.03
CA ARG A 144 6.78 9.09 10.16
C ARG A 144 7.47 9.93 9.07
N PRO A 145 6.87 10.10 7.87
CA PRO A 145 7.37 10.97 6.82
C PRO A 145 7.67 12.40 7.31
N LYS A 146 8.74 13.01 6.79
CA LYS A 146 9.24 14.34 7.20
C LYS A 146 9.70 15.21 6.03
N THR A 147 9.62 14.70 4.82
CA THR A 147 9.88 15.44 3.58
C THR A 147 8.69 15.25 2.66
N MET A 148 8.53 16.12 1.66
CA MET A 148 7.45 16.00 0.69
C MET A 148 7.54 14.67 -0.07
N GLU A 149 8.75 14.28 -0.46
CA GLU A 149 9.04 13.00 -1.13
C GLU A 149 8.66 11.81 -0.24
N ALA A 150 8.97 11.86 1.07
CA ALA A 150 8.59 10.79 2.00
C ALA A 150 7.07 10.68 2.17
N VAL A 151 6.38 11.82 2.21
CA VAL A 151 4.92 11.87 2.32
C VAL A 151 4.31 11.25 1.07
N VAL A 152 4.78 11.68 -0.12
CA VAL A 152 4.34 11.15 -1.40
C VAL A 152 4.58 9.65 -1.48
N LEU A 153 5.82 9.19 -1.24
CA LEU A 153 6.21 7.79 -1.31
C LEU A 153 5.28 6.90 -0.49
N ASN A 154 5.02 7.27 0.77
CA ASN A 154 4.09 6.55 1.64
C ASN A 154 2.69 6.41 1.02
N PHE A 155 2.17 7.47 0.39
CA PHE A 155 0.82 7.41 -0.18
C PHE A 155 0.76 6.59 -1.47
N ILE A 156 1.78 6.66 -2.32
CA ILE A 156 1.79 5.90 -3.58
C ILE A 156 2.10 4.42 -3.38
N ASP A 157 2.93 4.08 -2.38
CA ASP A 157 3.15 2.71 -1.93
C ASP A 157 1.84 2.06 -1.47
N ASP A 158 1.16 2.69 -0.50
CA ASP A 158 -0.13 2.24 0.02
C ASP A 158 -1.25 2.21 -1.05
N LEU A 159 -1.22 3.16 -2.00
CA LEU A 159 -2.15 3.19 -3.12
C LEU A 159 -1.99 1.98 -4.04
N ASP A 160 -0.77 1.68 -4.48
CA ASP A 160 -0.49 0.55 -5.37
C ASP A 160 -0.85 -0.78 -4.68
N ALA A 161 -0.42 -0.96 -3.43
CA ALA A 161 -0.77 -2.11 -2.61
C ALA A 161 -2.30 -2.33 -2.53
N LYS A 162 -3.07 -1.26 -2.34
CA LYS A 162 -4.54 -1.32 -2.31
C LYS A 162 -5.14 -1.64 -3.67
N ILE A 163 -4.67 -1.00 -4.74
CA ILE A 163 -5.14 -1.27 -6.10
C ILE A 163 -4.94 -2.75 -6.44
N ASN A 164 -3.73 -3.27 -6.23
CA ASN A 164 -3.42 -4.67 -6.51
C ASN A 164 -4.26 -5.62 -5.66
N GLY A 165 -4.37 -5.37 -4.35
CA GLY A 165 -5.15 -6.22 -3.45
C GLY A 165 -6.65 -6.25 -3.80
N VAL A 166 -7.23 -5.08 -4.09
CA VAL A 166 -8.65 -4.98 -4.49
C VAL A 166 -8.91 -5.64 -5.84
N ARG A 167 -8.05 -5.38 -6.84
CA ARG A 167 -8.14 -6.01 -8.16
C ARG A 167 -8.06 -7.53 -8.06
N THR A 168 -7.05 -8.04 -7.36
CA THR A 168 -6.85 -9.48 -7.14
C THR A 168 -8.05 -10.13 -6.45
N HIS A 169 -8.66 -9.45 -5.48
CA HIS A 169 -9.87 -9.95 -4.81
C HIS A 169 -11.04 -10.04 -5.79
N ILE A 170 -11.31 -8.96 -6.54
CA ILE A 170 -12.39 -8.93 -7.53
C ILE A 170 -12.20 -10.02 -8.59
N GLU A 171 -10.99 -10.21 -9.10
CA GLU A 171 -10.66 -11.21 -10.14
C GLU A 171 -10.82 -12.66 -9.66
N LYS A 172 -10.64 -12.91 -8.36
CA LYS A 172 -10.76 -14.25 -7.76
C LYS A 172 -12.17 -14.57 -7.29
N GLU A 173 -13.10 -13.61 -7.35
CA GLU A 173 -14.48 -13.85 -6.97
C GLU A 173 -15.14 -14.84 -7.93
N PRO A 174 -15.86 -15.85 -7.42
CA PRO A 174 -16.64 -16.74 -8.27
C PRO A 174 -17.68 -15.98 -9.09
N ASP A 175 -17.90 -16.46 -10.32
CA ASP A 175 -19.00 -16.01 -11.16
C ASP A 175 -20.33 -16.17 -10.42
N SER A 176 -21.08 -15.08 -10.37
CA SER A 176 -22.37 -15.00 -9.70
C SER A 176 -23.15 -13.83 -10.29
N ASP A 177 -24.48 -13.90 -10.22
CA ASP A 177 -25.37 -12.81 -10.63
C ASP A 177 -25.23 -11.55 -9.72
N SER A 178 -24.44 -11.66 -8.65
CA SER A 178 -24.15 -10.56 -7.73
C SER A 178 -23.15 -9.56 -8.33
N ALA A 179 -23.54 -8.28 -8.34
CA ALA A 179 -22.65 -7.16 -8.64
C ALA A 179 -21.66 -6.83 -7.49
N TRP A 180 -21.61 -7.63 -6.43
CA TRP A 180 -20.73 -7.44 -5.28
C TRP A 180 -19.84 -8.66 -5.05
N THR A 181 -18.60 -8.41 -4.61
CA THR A 181 -17.68 -9.45 -4.14
C THR A 181 -18.19 -10.06 -2.83
N SER A 182 -17.60 -11.18 -2.40
CA SER A 182 -17.61 -11.58 -1.00
C SER A 182 -16.89 -10.54 -0.12
N TYR A 183 -17.14 -10.60 1.19
CA TYR A 183 -16.56 -9.67 2.17
C TYR A 183 -15.04 -9.83 2.27
N HIS A 184 -14.30 -8.75 2.03
CA HIS A 184 -12.84 -8.74 2.16
C HIS A 184 -12.44 -8.42 3.61
N ARG A 185 -11.93 -9.42 4.34
CA ARG A 185 -11.64 -9.31 5.79
C ARG A 185 -10.67 -8.18 6.14
N LEU A 186 -9.59 -8.06 5.39
CA LEU A 186 -8.55 -7.06 5.64
C LEU A 186 -9.03 -5.62 5.41
N TYR A 187 -9.76 -5.37 4.31
CA TYR A 187 -10.28 -4.05 3.99
C TYR A 187 -11.60 -3.73 4.68
N ASP A 188 -12.17 -4.70 5.42
CA ASP A 188 -13.41 -4.59 6.17
C ASP A 188 -14.57 -4.06 5.31
N ARG A 189 -14.71 -4.56 4.08
CA ARG A 189 -15.76 -4.14 3.15
C ARG A 189 -16.01 -5.13 2.01
N TYR A 190 -17.11 -4.91 1.32
CA TYR A 190 -17.41 -5.50 0.02
C TYR A 190 -16.95 -4.55 -1.08
N PHE A 191 -16.59 -5.09 -2.25
CA PHE A 191 -16.30 -4.28 -3.43
C PHE A 191 -17.36 -4.50 -4.51
N PHE A 192 -17.62 -3.44 -5.27
CA PHE A 192 -18.52 -3.51 -6.41
C PHE A 192 -17.77 -4.08 -7.61
N LYS A 193 -18.36 -5.08 -8.28
CA LYS A 193 -17.86 -5.68 -9.52
C LYS A 193 -18.66 -5.07 -10.68
N PRO A 194 -18.05 -4.32 -11.61
CA PRO A 194 -18.74 -3.90 -12.82
C PRO A 194 -19.15 -5.17 -13.58
N GLN A 195 -20.45 -5.37 -13.80
CA GLN A 195 -20.89 -6.41 -14.73
C GLN A 195 -20.37 -6.03 -16.11
N SER A 196 -19.72 -6.96 -16.83
CA SER A 196 -19.54 -6.76 -18.27
C SER A 196 -20.93 -6.56 -18.86
N PRO A 197 -21.16 -5.52 -19.69
CA PRO A 197 -22.44 -5.40 -20.37
C PRO A 197 -22.68 -6.73 -21.09
N ALA A 198 -23.72 -7.44 -20.66
CA ALA A 198 -24.15 -8.64 -21.34
C ALA A 198 -24.34 -8.27 -22.81
N GLU A 199 -23.74 -9.03 -23.73
CA GLU A 199 -24.23 -8.99 -25.11
C GLU A 199 -25.74 -9.19 -25.05
N PRO A 200 -26.54 -8.42 -25.80
CA PRO A 200 -27.98 -8.47 -25.70
C PRO A 200 -28.44 -9.89 -26.04
N THR A 201 -28.73 -10.67 -25.00
CA THR A 201 -29.37 -11.97 -25.14
C THR A 201 -30.77 -11.69 -25.66
N ASP A 202 -31.08 -12.25 -26.82
CA ASP A 202 -32.37 -12.18 -27.49
C ASP A 202 -33.54 -12.27 -26.50
N THR A 203 -34.51 -11.39 -26.75
CA THR A 203 -35.80 -11.19 -26.07
C THR A 203 -36.36 -12.41 -25.33
N PRO A 204 -36.86 -12.26 -24.08
CA PRO A 204 -37.54 -13.35 -23.40
C PRO A 204 -38.89 -13.64 -24.06
N ASN A 205 -39.12 -14.93 -24.34
CA ASN A 205 -40.38 -15.46 -24.83
C ASN A 205 -41.48 -15.25 -23.76
N GLU A 206 -42.52 -14.48 -24.09
CA GLU A 206 -43.61 -14.01 -23.20
C GLU A 206 -44.48 -15.13 -22.59
N GLU A 207 -44.17 -16.40 -22.83
CA GLU A 207 -45.03 -17.52 -22.42
C GLU A 207 -44.73 -18.09 -21.03
N GLN A 208 -43.60 -17.74 -20.38
CA GLN A 208 -43.27 -18.26 -19.05
C GLN A 208 -43.74 -17.40 -17.85
N GLU A 209 -44.18 -16.15 -18.08
CA GLU A 209 -44.68 -15.28 -17.00
C GLU A 209 -46.11 -15.60 -16.52
N ARG A 210 -46.85 -16.45 -17.24
CA ARG A 210 -48.27 -16.72 -16.92
C ARG A 210 -48.50 -17.84 -15.89
N GLU A 211 -47.50 -18.64 -15.55
CA GLU A 211 -47.66 -19.75 -14.59
C GLU A 211 -47.13 -19.48 -13.18
N ALA A 212 -46.39 -18.38 -12.93
CA ALA A 212 -45.80 -18.12 -11.61
C ALA A 212 -46.71 -17.32 -10.65
N VAL A 213 -47.89 -16.88 -11.07
CA VAL A 213 -48.81 -16.07 -10.23
C VAL A 213 -49.76 -16.96 -9.43
N MET A 214 -49.24 -17.92 -8.66
CA MET A 214 -50.02 -18.53 -7.55
C MET A 214 -49.11 -19.29 -6.59
N ALA A 215 -48.47 -18.57 -5.66
CA ALA A 215 -47.88 -19.15 -4.45
C ALA A 215 -48.43 -18.42 -3.21
N PRO A 216 -48.79 -19.12 -2.12
CA PRO A 216 -49.46 -18.53 -0.97
C PRO A 216 -48.53 -17.68 -0.10
N ALA A 217 -49.11 -16.71 0.60
CA ALA A 217 -48.41 -15.74 1.46
C ALA A 217 -47.56 -16.40 2.57
N PRO A 218 -46.42 -15.78 2.95
CA PRO A 218 -45.56 -16.32 4.01
C PRO A 218 -46.18 -16.11 5.41
N PRO A 219 -45.90 -17.01 6.39
CA PRO A 219 -46.38 -16.86 7.76
C PRO A 219 -45.69 -15.69 8.50
N PRO A 220 -46.31 -15.16 9.57
CA PRO A 220 -45.77 -14.01 10.30
C PRO A 220 -44.50 -14.35 11.08
N ARG A 221 -43.52 -13.43 11.07
CA ARG A 221 -42.24 -13.59 11.78
C ARG A 221 -42.46 -13.61 13.31
N PRO A 222 -41.73 -14.45 14.05
CA PRO A 222 -41.75 -14.43 15.51
C PRO A 222 -41.06 -13.17 16.07
N ALA A 223 -41.55 -12.72 17.24
CA ALA A 223 -41.10 -11.52 17.94
C ALA A 223 -39.60 -11.52 18.27
N ALA A 224 -39.00 -10.34 18.19
CA ALA A 224 -37.59 -10.09 18.45
C ALA A 224 -37.20 -10.42 19.91
N ARG A 225 -36.11 -11.18 20.08
CA ARG A 225 -35.40 -11.29 21.37
C ARG A 225 -34.48 -10.06 21.56
N PRO A 226 -34.29 -9.57 22.79
CA PRO A 226 -33.45 -8.41 23.03
C PRO A 226 -31.98 -8.72 22.67
N LYS A 227 -31.37 -7.86 21.86
CA LYS A 227 -29.93 -7.90 21.56
C LYS A 227 -29.16 -7.45 22.80
N ASN A 228 -28.27 -8.30 23.28
CA ASN A 228 -27.28 -7.93 24.27
C ASN A 228 -26.09 -7.32 23.53
N ASP A 229 -26.08 -6.00 23.40
CA ASP A 229 -25.01 -5.26 22.72
C ASP A 229 -23.79 -5.12 23.63
N LYS A 230 -22.86 -6.08 23.53
CA LYS A 230 -21.43 -5.85 23.76
C LYS A 230 -20.60 -6.74 22.83
N LYS A 231 -20.32 -6.23 21.64
CA LYS A 231 -19.09 -6.57 20.89
C LYS A 231 -18.36 -5.28 20.55
N PRO A 232 -17.05 -5.17 20.80
CA PRO A 232 -16.30 -4.00 20.39
C PRO A 232 -16.26 -3.97 18.86
N SER A 233 -16.83 -2.91 18.29
CA SER A 233 -16.60 -2.51 16.91
C SER A 233 -15.21 -1.89 16.84
N PHE A 234 -14.28 -2.51 16.12
CA PHE A 234 -13.01 -1.89 15.75
C PHE A 234 -13.18 -1.24 14.37
N GLY A 235 -13.94 -0.15 14.33
CA GLY A 235 -14.02 0.71 13.15
C GLY A 235 -12.83 1.68 13.13
N PHE A 236 -12.00 1.60 12.10
CA PHE A 236 -11.01 2.63 11.77
C PHE A 236 -11.51 3.45 10.58
N SER A 237 -12.68 4.07 10.72
CA SER A 237 -13.13 5.05 9.74
C SER A 237 -12.39 6.38 9.93
N LEU A 238 -12.18 7.14 8.86
CA LEU A 238 -11.65 8.52 8.93
C LEU A 238 -12.50 9.38 9.89
N ALA A 239 -13.81 9.11 9.98
CA ALA A 239 -14.72 9.77 10.91
C ALA A 239 -14.43 9.43 12.38
N ASP A 240 -13.96 8.21 12.68
CA ASP A 240 -13.52 7.83 14.03
C ASP A 240 -12.17 8.48 14.38
N GLN A 241 -11.30 8.68 13.39
CA GLN A 241 -10.00 9.36 13.55
C GLN A 241 -10.10 10.88 13.75
N LEU A 242 -11.20 11.49 13.31
CA LEU A 242 -11.50 12.92 13.42
C LEU A 242 -12.39 13.26 14.62
N LYS A 243 -12.90 12.25 15.33
CA LYS A 243 -13.76 12.42 16.49
C LYS A 243 -12.99 13.09 17.64
N GLY A 244 -13.38 14.32 17.99
CA GLY A 244 -12.78 15.08 19.09
C GLY A 244 -11.58 15.95 18.72
N LYS A 245 -11.23 16.06 17.43
CA LYS A 245 -10.24 17.05 16.96
C LYS A 245 -10.98 18.24 16.36
N SER A 246 -10.75 19.45 16.88
CA SER A 246 -11.20 20.68 16.22
C SER A 246 -10.44 20.81 14.90
N LEU A 247 -11.18 20.81 13.79
CA LEU A 247 -10.65 21.04 12.44
C LEU A 247 -10.76 22.54 12.12
N ASP A 248 -10.08 23.38 12.90
CA ASP A 248 -9.84 24.76 12.48
C ASP A 248 -8.59 24.78 11.61
N LEU A 249 -8.78 24.56 10.32
CA LEU A 249 -7.70 24.56 9.32
C LEU A 249 -7.12 25.97 9.04
N PHE A 250 -7.65 27.04 9.64
CA PHE A 250 -7.18 28.42 9.42
C PHE A 250 -7.24 29.37 10.62
N ALA A 251 -7.43 28.89 11.85
CA ALA A 251 -7.40 29.78 13.02
C ALA A 251 -5.96 30.04 13.47
N ALA A 252 -5.35 31.10 12.94
CA ALA A 252 -4.31 31.79 13.69
C ALA A 252 -4.97 32.36 14.95
N ASN A 253 -4.43 32.09 16.14
CA ASN A 253 -4.66 32.99 17.26
C ASN A 253 -3.43 33.15 18.15
N PRO A 254 -3.21 34.39 18.63
CA PRO A 254 -2.02 34.84 19.33
C PRO A 254 -2.17 34.61 20.84
N GLU A 255 -1.22 35.13 21.60
CA GLU A 255 -1.20 35.25 23.07
C GLU A 255 -0.59 34.08 23.84
N LYS A 256 0.74 34.18 24.02
CA LYS A 256 1.37 34.07 25.34
C LYS A 256 2.48 35.12 25.45
N GLU A 257 2.07 36.35 25.78
CA GLU A 257 2.90 37.20 26.64
C GLU A 257 2.56 36.88 28.10
N GLU A 258 3.56 37.12 28.97
CA GLU A 258 3.57 37.11 30.44
C GLU A 258 4.07 35.86 31.18
N GLY A 259 5.11 36.10 31.99
CA GLY A 259 5.75 35.21 32.97
C GLY A 259 7.28 35.36 32.96
N ASP A 260 7.82 36.52 33.37
CA ASP A 260 8.32 36.80 34.74
C ASP A 260 9.66 36.07 35.03
N ASP A 261 10.77 36.78 34.84
CA ASP A 261 12.10 36.44 35.38
C ASP A 261 12.52 37.56 36.35
N ARG A 262 12.74 37.17 37.60
CA ARG A 262 13.57 37.89 38.58
C ARG A 262 14.95 37.26 38.64
#